data_AF-A0A9P6DY01-F1
#
_entry.id   AF-A0A9P6DY01-F1
#
_cell.length_a   1.000
_cell.length_b   1.000
_cell.length_c   1.000
_cell.angle_alpha   90.00
_cell.angle_beta   90.00
_cell.angle_gamma   90.00
#
_symmetry.space_group_name_H-M   'P 1'
#
loop_
_entity.id
_entity.type
_entity.pdbx_description
1 polymer ?
#
loop_
_entity_poly.entity_id
_entity_poly.type
_entity_poly.pdbx_seq_one_letter_code
_entity_poly.pdbx_strand_id
1 'polypeptide(L)'
;CRFYNTSRGCLRGDSCRYRHIGTPGAAPKPAPTQRNTPCKFYAAGGCNRGDSCFFKHGSEPSPLRTSGPSKEASLPTAPRIDKPEENAYACVICFDEKPISYGLLEGCSHSFCLECIRAWRAAGDKDHSVIMSGVIKTCPACRAPSSFITPSTNFYPSGHPMKIRTIEGYKANLAKIPCKYFIRRRGPNRYCPFGRDCFYQHQNVDGTPYVFEHGAE
;
A
#
# COMPACT_ATOMS: atom_id res chain seq x y z
N CYS A 1 -6.04 -5.90 -21.66
CA CYS A 1 -7.22 -5.21 -22.21
C CYS A 1 -8.45 -5.94 -21.68
N ARG A 2 -9.33 -5.24 -20.96
CA ARG A 2 -10.56 -5.84 -20.40
C ARG A 2 -11.54 -6.33 -21.48
N PHE A 3 -11.46 -5.76 -22.69
CA PHE A 3 -12.35 -6.06 -23.81
C PHE A 3 -11.80 -7.14 -24.76
N TYR A 4 -10.57 -7.61 -24.56
CA TYR A 4 -9.95 -8.58 -25.48
C TYR A 4 -10.67 -9.94 -25.48
N ASN A 5 -11.13 -10.39 -24.31
CA ASN A 5 -11.80 -11.68 -24.15
C ASN A 5 -13.35 -11.58 -24.18
N THR A 6 -13.88 -10.47 -24.71
CA THR A 6 -15.33 -10.31 -24.94
C THR A 6 -15.69 -10.73 -26.36
N SER A 7 -16.94 -11.09 -26.62
CA SER A 7 -17.43 -11.56 -27.93
C SER A 7 -17.17 -10.59 -29.09
N ARG A 8 -16.98 -9.28 -28.82
CA ARG A 8 -16.58 -8.27 -29.82
C ARG A 8 -15.07 -8.12 -30.01
N GLY A 9 -14.24 -8.72 -29.15
CA GLY A 9 -12.79 -8.58 -29.16
C GLY A 9 -12.27 -7.16 -28.87
N CYS A 10 -10.94 -7.01 -28.85
CA CYS A 10 -10.33 -5.69 -28.68
C CYS A 10 -10.31 -4.91 -29.99
N LEU A 11 -11.09 -3.83 -30.06
CA LEU A 11 -11.18 -2.93 -31.22
C LEU A 11 -9.85 -2.25 -31.63
N ARG A 12 -8.84 -2.25 -30.74
CA ARG A 12 -7.52 -1.66 -31.00
C ARG A 12 -6.46 -2.66 -31.48
N GLY A 13 -6.79 -3.96 -31.58
CA GLY A 13 -5.87 -5.00 -32.07
C GLY A 13 -4.48 -4.95 -31.42
N ASP A 14 -3.42 -5.07 -32.21
CA ASP A 14 -2.01 -5.06 -31.78
C ASP A 14 -1.51 -3.67 -31.33
N SER A 15 -2.27 -2.61 -31.61
CA SER A 15 -1.99 -1.26 -31.11
C SER A 15 -2.59 -0.98 -29.72
N CYS A 16 -3.22 -1.99 -29.11
CA CYS A 16 -3.84 -1.85 -27.80
C CYS A 16 -2.79 -1.66 -26.70
N ARG A 17 -2.88 -0.53 -26.00
CA ARG A 17 -2.03 -0.16 -24.85
C ARG A 17 -2.09 -1.17 -23.68
N TYR A 18 -3.07 -2.08 -23.64
CA TYR A 18 -3.31 -2.98 -22.51
C TYR A 18 -3.10 -4.45 -22.90
N ARG A 19 -2.28 -5.20 -22.14
CA ARG A 19 -1.91 -6.61 -22.37
C ARG A 19 -3.08 -7.52 -22.76
N HIS A 20 -3.00 -8.19 -23.91
CA HIS A 20 -3.89 -9.28 -24.33
C HIS A 20 -3.31 -10.59 -23.79
N ILE A 21 -4.10 -11.37 -23.06
CA ILE A 21 -3.68 -12.65 -22.46
C ILE A 21 -4.54 -13.71 -23.13
N GLY A 22 -3.96 -14.56 -23.98
CA GLY A 22 -4.74 -15.55 -24.72
C GLY A 22 -4.05 -16.34 -25.85
N THR A 23 -2.83 -16.02 -26.28
CA THR A 23 -2.09 -16.84 -27.26
C THR A 23 -0.85 -17.47 -26.63
N PRO A 24 -0.66 -18.81 -26.72
CA PRO A 24 0.61 -19.42 -26.41
C PRO A 24 1.61 -19.07 -27.53
N GLY A 25 2.71 -18.40 -27.17
CA GLY A 25 3.88 -18.26 -28.06
C GLY A 25 4.23 -16.86 -28.56
N ALA A 26 3.46 -15.81 -28.28
CA ALA A 26 3.84 -14.45 -28.68
C ALA A 26 4.55 -13.71 -27.52
N ALA A 27 5.89 -13.73 -27.53
CA ALA A 27 6.70 -12.88 -26.66
C ALA A 27 6.33 -11.39 -26.88
N PRO A 28 6.24 -10.57 -25.81
CA PRO A 28 5.87 -9.17 -25.94
C PRO A 28 6.96 -8.41 -26.70
N LYS A 29 6.65 -7.92 -27.90
CA LYS A 29 7.50 -6.93 -28.59
C LYS A 29 7.26 -5.56 -27.94
N PRO A 30 8.25 -4.96 -27.25
CA PRO A 30 8.08 -3.62 -26.71
C PRO A 30 7.96 -2.61 -27.85
N ALA A 31 7.06 -1.65 -27.66
CA ALA A 31 6.78 -0.56 -28.59
C ALA A 31 8.09 0.14 -29.03
N PRO A 32 8.22 0.53 -30.31
CA PRO A 32 9.47 1.00 -30.89
C PRO A 32 10.04 2.27 -30.23
N THR A 33 9.19 3.05 -29.56
CA THR A 33 9.56 4.33 -28.93
C THR A 33 10.28 4.22 -27.59
N GLN A 34 10.27 3.06 -26.93
CA GLN A 34 10.90 2.91 -25.59
C GLN A 34 12.40 2.56 -25.63
N ARG A 35 12.88 2.00 -26.75
CA ARG A 35 14.29 1.59 -26.91
C ARG A 35 15.27 2.76 -27.09
N ASN A 36 14.76 3.93 -27.46
CA ASN A 36 15.57 5.13 -27.70
C ASN A 36 15.63 6.08 -26.49
N THR A 37 14.92 5.78 -25.40
CA THR A 37 14.95 6.59 -24.17
C THR A 37 16.17 6.19 -23.32
N PRO A 38 16.99 7.14 -22.84
CA PRO A 38 18.18 6.84 -22.05
C PRO A 38 17.82 6.22 -20.69
N CYS A 39 18.59 5.21 -20.27
CA CYS A 39 18.39 4.55 -19.01
C CYS A 39 18.86 5.45 -17.85
N LYS A 40 17.91 5.97 -17.07
CA LYS A 40 18.20 6.80 -15.88
C LYS A 40 19.09 6.08 -14.85
N PHE A 41 18.94 4.76 -14.70
CA PHE A 41 19.74 3.96 -13.75
C PHE A 41 21.17 3.73 -14.25
N TYR A 42 21.34 3.51 -15.55
CA TYR A 42 22.67 3.43 -16.16
C TYR A 42 23.39 4.79 -16.10
N ALA A 43 22.68 5.88 -16.39
CA ALA A 43 23.21 7.24 -16.25
C ALA A 43 23.60 7.59 -14.80
N ALA A 44 22.96 6.97 -13.81
CA ALA A 44 23.28 7.10 -12.39
C ALA A 44 24.39 6.14 -11.91
N GLY A 45 25.06 5.43 -12.82
CA GLY A 45 26.22 4.58 -12.51
C GLY A 45 25.90 3.13 -12.14
N GLY A 46 24.65 2.66 -12.31
CA GLY A 46 24.30 1.28 -11.99
C GLY A 46 22.98 0.82 -12.58
N CYS A 47 23.03 0.02 -13.65
CA CYS A 47 21.85 -0.65 -14.20
C CYS A 47 21.90 -2.16 -13.94
N ASN A 48 21.01 -2.65 -13.08
CA ASN A 48 20.93 -4.07 -12.72
C ASN A 48 20.39 -4.98 -13.84
N ARG A 49 19.90 -4.38 -14.94
CA ARG A 49 19.37 -5.12 -16.11
C ARG A 49 20.44 -5.41 -17.17
N GLY A 50 21.65 -4.86 -17.06
CA GLY A 50 22.74 -5.09 -18.03
C GLY A 50 22.29 -4.86 -19.48
N ASP A 51 22.68 -5.76 -20.37
CA ASP A 51 22.35 -5.70 -21.82
C ASP A 51 20.88 -6.05 -22.13
N SER A 52 20.14 -6.58 -21.15
CA SER A 52 18.69 -6.83 -21.26
C SER A 52 17.84 -5.60 -20.91
N CYS A 53 18.47 -4.44 -20.66
CA CYS A 53 17.76 -3.22 -20.33
C CYS A 53 16.96 -2.68 -21.52
N PHE A 54 15.68 -2.45 -21.32
CA PHE A 54 14.78 -1.87 -22.33
C PHE A 54 15.11 -0.41 -22.72
N PHE A 55 16.03 0.26 -22.01
CA PHE A 55 16.41 1.65 -22.19
C PHE A 55 17.86 1.78 -22.66
N LYS A 56 18.17 2.81 -23.45
CA LYS A 56 19.51 2.98 -24.04
C LYS A 56 20.57 3.22 -22.97
N HIS A 57 21.60 2.38 -22.95
CA HIS A 57 22.86 2.63 -22.25
C HIS A 57 23.78 3.34 -23.26
N GLY A 58 24.36 4.48 -22.91
CA GLY A 58 25.27 5.21 -23.80
C GLY A 58 26.55 4.39 -23.99
N SER A 59 26.97 4.16 -25.24
CA SER A 59 28.18 3.42 -25.60
C SER A 59 29.35 4.37 -25.84
N GLU A 60 30.41 4.22 -25.05
CA GLU A 60 31.80 4.31 -25.50
C GLU A 60 32.53 3.14 -24.81
N PRO A 61 33.29 2.31 -25.53
CA PRO A 61 33.87 1.09 -24.99
C PRO A 61 35.18 1.39 -24.25
N SER A 62 35.37 0.78 -23.09
CA SER A 62 36.72 0.49 -22.60
C SER A 62 36.77 -0.99 -22.21
N PRO A 63 37.53 -1.83 -22.95
CA PRO A 63 37.64 -3.23 -22.65
C PRO A 63 38.60 -3.37 -21.47
N LEU A 64 38.23 -4.17 -20.47
CA LEU A 64 39.13 -5.05 -19.71
C LEU A 64 38.30 -5.76 -18.64
N ARG A 65 37.60 -6.81 -19.06
CA ARG A 65 37.37 -7.97 -18.21
C ARG A 65 38.45 -8.99 -18.58
N THR A 66 39.40 -9.20 -17.69
CA THR A 66 40.23 -10.41 -17.70
C THR A 66 39.96 -11.15 -16.40
N SER A 67 39.43 -12.35 -16.56
CA SER A 67 39.31 -13.38 -15.54
C SER A 67 40.67 -13.87 -15.05
N GLY A 68 40.83 -14.06 -13.74
CA GLY A 68 41.97 -14.80 -13.17
C GLY A 68 41.96 -14.81 -11.62
N PRO A 69 42.08 -15.97 -10.94
CA PRO A 69 41.85 -16.11 -9.50
C PRO A 69 43.14 -16.00 -8.67
N SER A 70 43.06 -15.58 -7.39
CA SER A 70 43.67 -16.22 -6.20
C SER A 70 43.77 -15.33 -4.94
N LYS A 71 43.35 -15.94 -3.82
CA LYS A 71 43.85 -15.90 -2.42
C LYS A 71 44.01 -14.56 -1.66
N GLU A 72 43.16 -14.47 -0.64
CA GLU A 72 43.37 -14.04 0.77
C GLU A 72 44.45 -13.01 1.11
N ALA A 73 44.01 -11.89 1.71
CA ALA A 73 44.59 -11.37 2.95
C ALA A 73 43.59 -10.43 3.65
N SER A 74 43.52 -10.61 4.97
CA SER A 74 42.52 -10.11 5.91
C SER A 74 42.69 -8.64 6.29
N LEU A 75 41.57 -7.91 6.47
CA LEU A 75 41.49 -6.71 7.32
C LEU A 75 40.13 -6.68 8.05
N PRO A 76 40.08 -6.12 9.28
CA PRO A 76 39.00 -6.33 10.23
C PRO A 76 37.69 -5.70 9.74
N THR A 77 36.65 -6.53 9.79
CA THR A 77 35.28 -6.18 9.36
C THR A 77 34.72 -5.17 10.34
N ALA A 78 34.59 -3.91 9.92
CA ALA A 78 33.64 -2.96 10.51
C ALA A 78 32.27 -3.64 10.59
N PRO A 79 31.46 -3.43 11.66
CA PRO A 79 30.16 -4.08 11.77
C PRO A 79 29.37 -3.77 10.50
N ARG A 80 29.06 -4.83 9.75
CA ARG A 80 28.12 -4.77 8.65
C ARG A 80 26.80 -4.35 9.30
N ILE A 81 26.42 -3.09 9.13
CA ILE A 81 25.03 -2.70 9.35
C ILE A 81 24.26 -3.53 8.34
N ASP A 82 23.54 -4.53 8.84
CA ASP A 82 22.69 -5.38 8.04
C ASP A 82 21.87 -4.49 7.12
N LYS A 83 22.01 -4.69 5.80
CA LYS A 83 21.05 -4.17 4.82
C LYS A 83 19.68 -4.53 5.38
N PRO A 84 18.74 -3.58 5.59
CA PRO A 84 17.41 -3.95 6.02
C PRO A 84 16.89 -4.96 5.01
N GLU A 85 16.61 -6.14 5.53
CA GLU A 85 16.19 -7.35 4.83
C GLU A 85 15.17 -7.03 3.72
N GLU A 86 15.34 -7.65 2.55
CA GLU A 86 14.53 -7.44 1.33
C GLU A 86 13.02 -7.67 1.53
N ASN A 87 12.59 -8.11 2.72
CA ASN A 87 11.20 -8.39 3.11
C ASN A 87 10.69 -7.64 4.36
N ALA A 88 11.33 -6.55 4.79
CA ALA A 88 11.00 -5.86 6.05
C ALA A 88 9.54 -5.35 6.20
N TYR A 89 8.73 -5.38 5.14
CA TYR A 89 7.36 -4.83 5.13
C TYR A 89 6.29 -5.77 4.57
N ALA A 90 6.57 -7.07 4.52
CA ALA A 90 5.60 -8.07 4.09
C ALA A 90 4.35 -8.04 4.99
N CYS A 91 3.18 -8.36 4.42
CA CYS A 91 1.94 -8.45 5.20
C CYS A 91 2.01 -9.63 6.19
N VAL A 92 1.77 -9.38 7.48
CA VAL A 92 1.82 -10.45 8.50
C VAL A 92 0.65 -11.47 8.37
N ILE A 93 -0.41 -11.13 7.63
CA ILE A 93 -1.58 -12.01 7.45
C ILE A 93 -1.43 -12.91 6.23
N CYS A 94 -1.05 -12.35 5.07
CA CYS A 94 -0.98 -13.10 3.80
C CYS A 94 0.45 -13.33 3.30
N PHE A 95 1.47 -12.79 3.97
CA PHE A 95 2.88 -12.91 3.62
C PHE A 95 3.28 -12.30 2.27
N ASP A 96 2.41 -11.48 1.65
CA ASP A 96 2.76 -10.72 0.45
C ASP A 96 3.86 -9.69 0.76
N GLU A 97 4.98 -9.77 0.04
CA GLU A 97 6.19 -8.99 0.26
C GLU A 97 6.00 -7.48 0.02
N LYS A 98 5.08 -7.11 -0.88
CA LYS A 98 4.82 -5.71 -1.23
C LYS A 98 3.34 -5.44 -1.52
N PRO A 99 2.53 -5.21 -0.49
CA PRO A 99 1.15 -4.76 -0.63
C PRO A 99 1.05 -3.50 -1.50
N ILE A 100 0.06 -3.45 -2.39
CA ILE A 100 -0.27 -2.24 -3.18
C ILE A 100 -0.80 -1.14 -2.26
N SER A 101 -1.53 -1.53 -1.21
CA SER A 101 -2.03 -0.63 -0.18
C SER A 101 -1.87 -1.26 1.20
N TYR A 102 -1.35 -0.47 2.12
CA TYR A 102 -1.16 -0.82 3.51
C TYR A 102 -2.32 -0.29 4.36
N GLY A 103 -2.69 -1.07 5.38
CA GLY A 103 -3.55 -0.59 6.46
C GLY A 103 -2.72 -0.29 7.70
N LEU A 104 -2.43 1.00 7.93
CA LEU A 104 -1.63 1.45 9.07
C LEU A 104 -2.49 1.50 10.35
N LEU A 105 -1.92 1.00 11.45
CA LEU A 105 -2.50 1.07 12.80
C LEU A 105 -1.71 2.04 13.67
N GLU A 106 -2.39 2.86 14.47
CA GLU A 106 -1.77 3.98 15.22
C GLU A 106 -0.76 3.48 16.28
N GLY A 107 -1.09 2.41 17.00
CA GLY A 107 -0.31 1.91 18.15
C GLY A 107 0.79 0.87 17.89
N CYS A 108 1.12 0.51 16.63
CA CYS A 108 2.14 -0.51 16.38
C CYS A 108 2.90 -0.36 15.05
N SER A 109 3.97 -1.14 14.89
CA SER A 109 4.80 -1.22 13.68
C SER A 109 4.53 -2.45 12.81
N HIS A 110 3.34 -3.05 12.89
CA HIS A 110 3.01 -4.23 12.09
C HIS A 110 2.42 -3.87 10.72
N SER A 111 2.92 -4.52 9.67
CA SER A 111 2.53 -4.32 8.27
C SER A 111 1.38 -5.26 7.88
N PHE A 112 0.34 -4.67 7.29
CA PHE A 112 -0.80 -5.41 6.75
C PHE A 112 -1.21 -4.85 5.40
N CYS A 113 -1.61 -5.74 4.47
CA CYS A 113 -2.45 -5.33 3.34
C CYS A 113 -3.73 -4.68 3.88
N LEU A 114 -4.19 -3.62 3.20
CA LEU A 114 -5.44 -2.95 3.55
C LEU A 114 -6.62 -3.92 3.59
N GLU A 115 -6.68 -4.86 2.65
CA GLU A 115 -7.75 -5.87 2.55
C GLU A 115 -7.68 -6.87 3.71
N CYS A 116 -6.49 -7.39 4.03
CA CYS A 116 -6.32 -8.34 5.12
C CYS A 116 -6.73 -7.75 6.47
N ILE A 117 -6.29 -6.52 6.78
CA ILE A 117 -6.67 -5.91 8.06
C ILE A 117 -8.16 -5.54 8.09
N ARG A 118 -8.78 -5.20 6.95
CA ARG A 118 -10.23 -5.00 6.87
C ARG A 118 -11.00 -6.29 7.14
N ALA A 119 -10.57 -7.41 6.57
CA ALA A 119 -11.16 -8.72 6.81
C ALA A 119 -11.01 -9.14 8.29
N TRP A 120 -9.85 -8.89 8.90
CA TRP A 120 -9.65 -9.10 10.33
C TRP A 120 -10.67 -8.35 11.19
N ARG A 121 -10.99 -7.11 10.82
CA ARG A 121 -11.94 -6.26 11.56
C ARG A 121 -13.40 -6.51 11.23
N ALA A 122 -13.70 -7.25 10.17
CA ALA A 122 -15.07 -7.52 9.77
C ALA A 122 -15.77 -8.38 10.84
N ALA A 123 -16.95 -7.92 11.28
CA ALA A 123 -17.76 -8.65 12.26
C ALA A 123 -18.57 -9.81 11.63
N GLY A 124 -18.74 -9.82 10.30
CA GLY A 124 -19.73 -10.68 9.62
C GLY A 124 -19.56 -12.19 9.85
N ASP A 125 -18.32 -12.69 9.85
CA ASP A 125 -18.03 -14.13 9.95
C ASP A 125 -17.56 -14.56 11.35
N LYS A 126 -17.69 -13.70 12.37
CA LYS A 126 -17.12 -13.93 13.70
C LYS A 126 -18.19 -14.19 14.73
N ASP A 127 -17.87 -15.06 15.68
CA ASP A 127 -18.72 -15.33 16.82
C ASP A 127 -18.97 -14.06 17.65
N HIS A 128 -20.16 -13.94 18.23
CA HIS A 128 -20.56 -12.78 19.03
C HIS A 128 -19.59 -12.53 20.20
N SER A 129 -19.08 -13.59 20.82
CA SER A 129 -18.08 -13.51 21.89
C SER A 129 -16.79 -12.81 21.44
N VAL A 130 -16.32 -13.09 20.21
CA VAL A 130 -15.12 -12.49 19.63
C VAL A 130 -15.34 -11.01 19.31
N ILE A 131 -16.54 -10.66 18.82
CA ILE A 131 -16.89 -9.27 18.54
C ILE A 131 -16.92 -8.45 19.85
N MET A 132 -17.54 -8.99 20.90
CA MET A 132 -17.65 -8.33 22.20
C MET A 132 -16.30 -8.18 22.91
N SER A 133 -15.36 -9.12 22.71
CA SER A 133 -14.03 -9.05 23.30
C SER A 133 -13.19 -7.84 22.85
N GLY A 134 -13.60 -7.15 21.77
CA GLY A 134 -12.86 -6.02 21.22
C GLY A 134 -11.59 -6.40 20.46
N VAL A 135 -11.23 -7.69 20.39
CA VAL A 135 -10.03 -8.20 19.70
C VAL A 135 -10.00 -7.77 18.22
N ILE A 136 -11.17 -7.66 17.58
CA ILE A 136 -11.29 -7.19 16.18
C ILE A 136 -10.87 -5.72 16.00
N LYS A 137 -10.75 -4.94 17.08
CA LYS A 137 -10.23 -3.55 17.07
C LYS A 137 -8.77 -3.48 17.53
N THR A 138 -8.07 -4.61 17.63
CA THR A 138 -6.66 -4.69 17.99
C THR A 138 -5.79 -5.14 16.82
N CYS A 139 -4.47 -4.93 16.94
CA CYS A 139 -3.49 -5.46 16.01
C CYS A 139 -3.47 -7.00 16.04
N PRO A 140 -3.57 -7.71 14.90
CA PRO A 140 -3.48 -9.17 14.85
C PRO A 140 -2.18 -9.74 15.41
N ALA A 141 -1.07 -8.98 15.30
CA ALA A 141 0.26 -9.46 15.69
C ALA A 141 0.60 -9.18 17.16
N CYS A 142 0.26 -8.01 17.69
CA CYS A 142 0.67 -7.59 19.04
C CYS A 142 -0.48 -7.15 19.95
N ARG A 143 -1.72 -7.19 19.48
CA ARG A 143 -2.92 -6.75 20.20
C ARG A 143 -2.92 -5.28 20.66
N ALA A 144 -1.98 -4.47 20.17
CA ALA A 144 -2.04 -3.02 20.38
C ALA A 144 -3.41 -2.47 19.93
N PRO A 145 -4.08 -1.65 20.75
CA PRO A 145 -5.36 -1.09 20.40
C PRO A 145 -5.22 -0.13 19.22
N SER A 146 -6.18 -0.18 18.30
CA SER A 146 -6.26 0.78 17.20
C SER A 146 -7.72 0.90 16.83
N SER A 147 -8.40 2.00 17.13
CA SER A 147 -9.84 2.13 16.82
C SER A 147 -10.10 2.21 15.31
N PHE A 148 -9.09 2.54 14.51
CA PHE A 148 -9.23 2.84 13.10
C PHE A 148 -8.09 2.25 12.24
N ILE A 149 -8.33 2.13 10.92
CA ILE A 149 -7.35 1.69 9.92
C ILE A 149 -7.09 2.86 8.96
N THR A 150 -5.85 3.33 8.87
CA THR A 150 -5.47 4.36 7.90
C THR A 150 -4.91 3.73 6.63
N PRO A 151 -5.58 3.88 5.46
CA PRO A 151 -5.03 3.43 4.18
C PRO A 151 -3.80 4.25 3.78
N SER A 152 -2.77 3.59 3.26
CA SER A 152 -1.56 4.23 2.74
C SER A 152 -0.93 3.42 1.61
N THR A 153 -0.26 4.08 0.66
CA THR A 153 0.58 3.40 -0.36
C THR A 153 1.94 2.99 0.18
N ASN A 154 2.35 3.57 1.30
CA ASN A 154 3.66 3.36 1.92
C ASN A 154 3.48 2.87 3.35
N PHE A 155 4.34 1.94 3.76
CA PHE A 155 4.44 1.54 5.14
C PHE A 155 5.36 2.48 5.93
N TYR A 156 5.00 2.74 7.18
CA TYR A 156 5.81 3.51 8.13
C TYR A 156 5.77 2.82 9.50
N PRO A 157 6.92 2.56 10.15
CA PRO A 157 6.96 2.00 11.49
C PRO A 157 6.42 2.98 12.54
N SER A 158 6.13 2.48 13.75
CA SER A 158 5.71 3.31 14.87
C SER A 158 6.73 4.41 15.17
N GLY A 159 6.25 5.59 15.57
CA GLY A 159 7.09 6.77 15.83
C GLY A 159 7.58 7.50 14.57
N HIS A 160 7.42 6.95 13.36
CA HIS A 160 7.87 7.62 12.14
C HIS A 160 7.02 8.87 11.82
N PRO A 161 7.62 10.04 11.54
CA PRO A 161 6.89 11.29 11.35
C PRO A 161 5.90 11.25 10.18
N MET A 162 6.23 10.53 9.10
CA MET A 162 5.30 10.36 7.99
C MET A 162 4.09 9.50 8.35
N LYS A 163 4.21 8.58 9.32
CA LYS A 163 3.07 7.78 9.81
C LYS A 163 2.05 8.71 10.45
N ILE A 164 2.53 9.55 11.36
CA ILE A 164 1.74 10.54 12.09
C ILE A 164 1.02 11.46 11.11
N ARG A 165 1.77 12.08 10.18
CA ARG A 165 1.20 12.95 9.13
C ARG A 165 0.17 12.24 8.24
N THR A 166 0.41 10.98 7.88
CA THR A 166 -0.52 10.20 7.05
C THR A 166 -1.82 9.92 7.80
N ILE A 167 -1.73 9.53 9.08
CA ILE A 167 -2.90 9.28 9.93
C ILE A 167 -3.69 10.56 10.16
N GLU A 168 -3.02 11.64 10.56
CA GLU A 168 -3.64 12.95 10.80
C GLU A 168 -4.29 13.51 9.54
N GLY A 169 -3.58 13.51 8.41
CA GLY A 169 -4.11 13.98 7.14
C GLY A 169 -5.32 13.17 6.67
N TYR A 170 -5.30 11.86 6.90
CA TYR A 170 -6.45 11.01 6.59
C TYR A 170 -7.66 11.33 7.49
N LYS A 171 -7.46 11.42 8.82
CA LYS A 171 -8.51 11.83 9.77
C LYS A 171 -9.08 13.21 9.41
N ALA A 172 -8.24 14.18 9.06
CA ALA A 172 -8.66 15.52 8.65
C ALA A 172 -9.47 15.53 7.35
N ASN A 173 -9.18 14.62 6.42
CA ASN A 173 -9.99 14.48 5.21
C ASN A 173 -11.33 13.79 5.48
N LEU A 174 -11.38 12.80 6.38
CA LEU A 174 -12.65 12.20 6.81
C LEU A 174 -13.55 13.21 7.52
N ALA A 175 -12.99 14.11 8.32
CA ALA A 175 -13.73 15.14 9.05
C ALA A 175 -14.45 16.16 8.13
N LYS A 176 -14.13 16.18 6.82
CA LYS A 176 -14.81 16.98 5.79
C LYS A 176 -15.93 16.20 5.10
N ILE A 177 -15.95 14.88 5.24
CA ILE A 177 -16.94 14.01 4.60
C ILE A 177 -18.13 13.87 5.55
N PRO A 178 -19.36 14.22 5.11
CA PRO A 178 -20.54 14.10 5.95
C PRO A 178 -20.79 12.66 6.43
N CYS A 179 -21.07 12.50 7.72
CA CYS A 179 -21.33 11.20 8.33
C CYS A 179 -22.65 10.60 7.82
N LYS A 180 -22.55 9.40 7.22
CA LYS A 180 -23.70 8.68 6.67
C LYS A 180 -24.79 8.40 7.70
N TYR A 181 -24.44 7.99 8.91
CA TYR A 181 -25.42 7.66 9.96
C TYR A 181 -26.18 8.89 10.41
N PHE A 182 -25.44 9.99 10.59
CA PHE A 182 -25.97 11.26 11.04
C PHE A 182 -26.94 11.88 10.03
N ILE A 183 -26.56 11.90 8.74
CA ILE A 183 -27.43 12.45 7.68
C ILE A 183 -28.70 11.61 7.50
N ARG A 184 -28.62 10.30 7.73
CA ARG A 184 -29.73 9.37 7.51
C ARG A 184 -30.83 9.51 8.57
N ARG A 185 -30.52 9.96 9.79
CA ARG A 185 -31.50 10.27 10.84
C ARG A 185 -31.57 11.78 11.08
N ARG A 186 -32.36 12.48 10.25
CA ARG A 186 -32.70 13.90 10.47
C ARG A 186 -33.87 13.99 11.44
N GLY A 187 -33.71 14.70 12.55
CA GLY A 187 -34.74 14.85 13.59
C GLY A 187 -34.15 15.19 14.96
N PRO A 188 -34.98 15.29 16.01
CA PRO A 188 -34.52 15.56 17.37
C PRO A 188 -33.61 14.46 17.92
N ASN A 189 -33.82 13.21 17.49
CA ASN A 189 -33.02 12.07 17.91
C ASN A 189 -31.87 11.79 16.93
N ARG A 190 -30.81 12.60 17.03
CA ARG A 190 -29.61 12.41 16.20
C ARG A 190 -28.89 11.14 16.59
N TYR A 191 -28.40 10.41 15.60
CA TYR A 191 -27.79 9.11 15.82
C TYR A 191 -26.52 8.93 15.00
N CYS A 192 -25.43 8.58 15.69
CA CYS A 192 -24.23 8.01 15.10
C CYS A 192 -23.76 6.90 16.05
N PRO A 193 -23.57 5.66 15.59
CA PRO A 193 -23.11 4.56 16.46
C PRO A 193 -21.70 4.80 17.02
N PHE A 194 -20.97 5.76 16.44
CA PHE A 194 -19.63 6.14 16.90
C PHE A 194 -19.62 7.41 17.77
N GLY A 195 -20.76 8.09 17.92
CA GLY A 195 -20.90 9.28 18.75
C GLY A 195 -19.78 10.31 18.51
N ARG A 196 -19.11 10.68 19.60
CA ARG A 196 -17.99 11.65 19.62
C ARG A 196 -16.71 11.12 18.95
N ASP A 197 -16.54 9.81 18.85
CA ASP A 197 -15.39 9.16 18.21
C ASP A 197 -15.55 8.99 16.69
N CYS A 198 -16.65 9.50 16.12
CA CYS A 198 -16.83 9.48 14.68
C CYS A 198 -15.82 10.40 13.99
N PHE A 199 -15.05 9.85 13.05
CA PHE A 199 -14.09 10.62 12.25
C PHE A 199 -14.74 11.44 11.11
N TYR A 200 -16.05 11.30 10.91
CA TYR A 200 -16.79 11.97 9.84
C TYR A 200 -17.53 13.22 10.35
N GLN A 201 -17.86 14.13 9.43
CA GLN A 201 -18.50 15.39 9.80
C GLN A 201 -19.95 15.18 10.27
N HIS A 202 -20.27 15.68 11.45
CA HIS A 202 -21.64 15.86 11.93
C HIS A 202 -22.01 17.34 11.82
N GLN A 203 -23.01 17.67 11.00
CA GLN A 203 -23.37 19.06 10.70
C GLN A 203 -24.87 19.30 10.88
N ASN A 204 -25.21 20.35 11.64
CA ASN A 204 -26.58 20.81 11.86
C ASN A 204 -27.21 21.38 10.59
N VAL A 205 -28.54 21.54 10.62
CA VAL A 205 -29.27 22.22 9.55
C VAL A 205 -28.75 23.66 9.39
N ASP A 206 -28.37 24.30 10.50
CA ASP A 206 -27.80 25.65 10.54
C ASP A 206 -26.32 25.71 10.12
N GLY A 207 -25.74 24.60 9.69
CA GLY A 207 -24.35 24.50 9.25
C GLY A 207 -23.30 24.38 10.35
N THR A 208 -23.69 24.53 11.63
CA THR A 208 -22.79 24.37 12.78
C THR A 208 -22.42 22.90 13.02
N PRO A 209 -21.20 22.59 13.53
CA PRO A 209 -20.82 21.23 13.85
C PRO A 209 -21.64 20.69 15.03
N TYR A 210 -22.08 19.44 14.93
CA TYR A 210 -22.74 18.73 16.02
C TYR A 210 -21.75 17.81 16.72
N VAL A 211 -21.65 17.91 18.04
CA VAL A 211 -20.77 17.04 18.84
C VAL A 211 -21.67 16.22 19.77
N PHE A 212 -21.54 14.90 19.72
CA PHE A 212 -22.20 14.01 20.68
C PHE A 212 -21.51 14.09 22.04
N GLU A 213 -22.27 13.96 23.12
CA GLU A 213 -21.74 13.93 24.48
C GLU A 213 -20.88 12.68 24.73
N HIS A 214 -21.30 11.54 24.19
CA HIS A 214 -20.69 10.23 24.42
C HIS A 214 -20.04 9.66 23.15
N GLY A 215 -18.97 8.89 23.35
CA GLY A 215 -18.21 8.19 22.31
C GLY A 215 -18.76 6.78 22.01
N ALA A 216 -17.96 5.99 21.30
CA ALA A 216 -18.21 4.59 21.00
C ALA A 216 -17.66 3.68 22.12
N GLU A 217 -18.08 3.92 23.35
CA GLU A 217 -17.81 3.06 24.52
C GLU A 217 -19.07 2.31 24.95
#